data_AF-A0A352FHT5-F1
#
_entry.id   AF-A0A352FHT5-F1
#
_cell.length_a   1.000
_cell.length_b   1.000
_cell.length_c   1.000
_cell.angle_alpha   90.00
_cell.angle_beta   90.00
_cell.angle_gamma   90.00
#
_symmetry.space_group_name_H-M   'P 1'
#
loop_
_entity.id
_entity.type
_entity.pdbx_description
1 polymer ?
#
loop_
_entity_poly.entity_id
_entity_poly.type
_entity_poly.pdbx_seq_one_letter_code
_entity_poly.pdbx_strand_id
1 'polypeptide(L)'
;MEPKRTKYDTNPLDEGVAERAHESFERKRTGGATEDIAGQTHPIAHGTPETSRAQIADEAPTRRIDDKVTSYPSIFVPPAPRVSTTYEPTRMQSADIYQPPPVAPLNVYQPPPLPLTYKPGSNKVAGLGIPERWALILPYLPFWLAIVAAVAELLLVPRTESKVRFHAAQGMALQIVITAITMLLTFAGFASGRWTGSGLFQLATSIFLIIGMIRVWKGKPFHVAPLDEPRKWLDEKIKPRK
;
A
#
# COMPACT_ATOMS: atom_id res chain seq x y z
N MET A 1 -36.55 2.36 -34.34
CA MET A 1 -36.01 3.38 -33.42
C MET A 1 -35.40 2.63 -32.25
N GLU A 2 -34.08 2.57 -32.15
CA GLU A 2 -33.42 1.97 -30.99
C GLU A 2 -33.54 2.90 -29.77
N PRO A 3 -33.79 2.36 -28.57
CA PRO A 3 -33.83 3.17 -27.35
C PRO A 3 -32.46 3.77 -27.07
N LYS A 4 -32.41 5.06 -26.69
CA LYS A 4 -31.18 5.72 -26.26
C LYS A 4 -30.60 4.99 -25.04
N ARG A 5 -29.47 4.29 -25.24
CA ARG A 5 -28.78 3.55 -24.19
C ARG A 5 -28.15 4.52 -23.18
N THR A 6 -28.37 4.27 -21.90
CA THR A 6 -27.88 5.15 -20.82
C THR A 6 -26.42 4.85 -20.49
N LYS A 7 -25.73 5.78 -19.81
CA LYS A 7 -24.32 5.64 -19.40
C LYS A 7 -24.05 4.40 -18.52
N TYR A 8 -25.08 3.83 -17.91
CA TYR A 8 -24.99 2.71 -16.97
C TYR A 8 -25.50 1.39 -17.54
N ASP A 9 -25.78 1.34 -18.85
CA ASP A 9 -26.14 0.11 -19.52
C ASP A 9 -24.88 -0.74 -19.76
N THR A 10 -24.65 -1.71 -18.89
CA THR A 10 -23.48 -2.60 -18.87
C THR A 10 -23.88 -4.02 -19.27
N ASN A 11 -24.65 -4.18 -20.33
CA ASN A 11 -24.92 -5.50 -20.88
C ASN A 11 -23.63 -6.11 -21.44
N PRO A 12 -23.07 -7.19 -20.87
CA PRO A 12 -21.75 -7.72 -21.24
C PRO A 12 -21.71 -8.37 -22.64
N LEU A 13 -22.86 -8.57 -23.29
CA LEU A 13 -22.96 -9.11 -24.65
C LEU A 13 -22.88 -8.03 -25.73
N ASP A 14 -22.85 -6.75 -25.35
CA ASP A 14 -22.68 -5.66 -26.31
C ASP A 14 -21.21 -5.54 -26.75
N GLU A 15 -20.97 -5.65 -28.06
CA GLU A 15 -19.63 -5.62 -28.68
C GLU A 15 -18.84 -4.34 -28.33
N GLY A 16 -19.52 -3.23 -28.04
CA GLY A 16 -18.92 -1.94 -27.70
C GLY A 16 -18.69 -1.66 -26.21
N VAL A 17 -18.95 -2.61 -25.30
CA VAL A 17 -18.81 -2.39 -23.84
C VAL A 17 -17.34 -2.24 -23.44
N ALA A 18 -16.47 -3.06 -24.02
CA ALA A 18 -15.05 -3.04 -23.73
C ALA A 18 -14.42 -1.68 -24.12
N GLU A 19 -14.76 -1.17 -25.31
CA GLU A 19 -14.29 0.14 -25.77
C GLU A 19 -14.84 1.28 -24.92
N ARG A 20 -16.12 1.24 -24.54
CA ARG A 20 -16.74 2.28 -23.70
C ARG A 20 -16.18 2.29 -22.28
N ALA A 21 -15.89 1.10 -21.72
CA ALA A 21 -15.21 0.97 -20.44
C ALA A 21 -13.78 1.54 -20.53
N HIS A 22 -13.05 1.23 -21.60
CA HIS A 22 -11.73 1.77 -21.83
C HIS A 22 -11.75 3.29 -21.99
N GLU A 23 -12.68 3.84 -22.79
CA GLU A 23 -12.85 5.28 -22.95
C GLU A 23 -13.23 5.97 -21.62
N SER A 24 -14.02 5.33 -20.76
CA SER A 24 -14.34 5.87 -19.43
C SER A 24 -13.13 5.91 -18.49
N PHE A 25 -12.16 5.02 -18.67
CA PHE A 25 -10.89 5.01 -17.93
C PHE A 25 -9.85 5.96 -18.55
N GLU A 26 -9.82 6.10 -19.88
CA GLU A 26 -8.86 6.93 -20.60
C GLU A 26 -9.28 8.39 -20.75
N ARG A 27 -10.58 8.71 -20.61
CA ARG A 27 -11.06 10.09 -20.54
C ARG A 27 -10.50 10.71 -19.25
N LYS A 28 -9.31 11.27 -19.41
CA LYS A 28 -8.56 12.19 -18.55
C LYS A 28 -9.23 12.41 -17.19
N ARG A 29 -8.49 12.05 -16.14
CA ARG A 29 -8.50 12.74 -14.85
C ARG A 29 -8.13 14.23 -15.06
N THR A 30 -8.99 14.98 -15.72
CA THR A 30 -9.18 16.42 -15.58
C THR A 30 -10.26 16.64 -14.53
N GLY A 31 -10.20 15.89 -13.43
CA GLY A 31 -10.76 16.34 -12.17
C GLY A 31 -9.72 17.28 -11.58
N GLY A 32 -10.10 18.53 -11.35
CA GLY A 32 -9.30 19.45 -10.54
C GLY A 32 -9.01 18.86 -9.17
N ALA A 33 -8.15 19.55 -8.40
CA ALA A 33 -8.01 19.30 -6.97
C ALA A 33 -9.39 19.04 -6.36
N THR A 34 -9.50 18.02 -5.51
CA THR A 34 -10.71 17.64 -4.77
C THR A 34 -11.52 18.89 -4.44
N GLU A 35 -12.58 19.11 -5.22
CA GLU A 35 -13.48 20.22 -5.02
C GLU A 35 -14.26 19.86 -3.76
N ASP A 36 -14.05 20.64 -2.69
CA ASP A 36 -14.84 20.51 -1.48
C ASP A 36 -16.31 20.57 -1.89
N ILE A 37 -17.07 19.52 -1.57
CA ILE A 37 -18.52 19.48 -1.79
C ILE A 37 -19.14 20.50 -0.82
N ALA A 38 -19.08 21.77 -1.20
CA ALA A 38 -19.84 22.86 -0.61
C ALA A 38 -21.20 22.92 -1.32
N GLY A 39 -21.95 21.84 -1.21
CA GLY A 39 -23.36 21.76 -1.63
C GLY A 39 -24.25 21.68 -0.41
N GLN A 40 -25.35 22.43 -0.40
CA GLN A 40 -26.39 22.32 0.62
C GLN A 40 -26.84 20.86 0.75
N THR A 41 -26.55 20.26 1.90
CA THR A 41 -27.17 19.01 2.33
C THR A 41 -28.68 19.25 2.45
N HIS A 42 -29.45 18.80 1.47
CA HIS A 42 -30.89 18.69 1.64
C HIS A 42 -31.18 17.66 2.73
N PRO A 43 -32.08 17.96 3.70
CA PRO A 43 -32.51 16.97 4.66
C PRO A 43 -33.20 15.83 3.91
N ILE A 44 -32.73 14.60 4.15
CA ILE A 44 -33.41 13.39 3.73
C ILE A 44 -34.77 13.42 4.42
N ALA A 45 -35.83 13.69 3.66
CA ALA A 45 -37.18 13.58 4.15
C ALA A 45 -37.39 12.13 4.62
N HIS A 46 -37.76 11.96 5.89
CA HIS A 46 -38.28 10.71 6.42
C HIS A 46 -39.65 10.44 5.79
N GLY A 47 -39.64 9.93 4.55
CA GLY A 47 -40.80 9.31 3.93
C GLY A 47 -40.99 7.91 4.50
N THR A 48 -42.22 7.57 4.84
CA THR A 48 -42.64 6.26 5.34
C THR A 48 -42.21 5.13 4.39
N PRO A 49 -41.64 4.01 4.91
CA PRO A 49 -41.16 2.92 4.08
C PRO A 49 -42.29 1.93 3.80
N GLU A 50 -43.21 2.28 2.90
CA GLU A 50 -44.38 1.41 2.63
C GLU A 50 -44.44 0.83 1.21
N THR A 51 -43.54 1.20 0.30
CA THR A 51 -43.57 0.72 -1.09
C THR A 51 -42.44 -0.23 -1.50
N SER A 52 -41.41 -0.44 -0.67
CA SER A 52 -40.30 -1.36 -1.01
C SER A 52 -40.53 -2.82 -0.56
N ARG A 53 -41.62 -3.12 0.17
CA ARG A 53 -41.94 -4.48 0.67
C ARG A 53 -42.91 -5.27 -0.23
N ALA A 54 -43.46 -4.66 -1.28
CA ALA A 54 -44.51 -5.27 -2.10
C ALA A 54 -43.99 -6.22 -3.22
N GLN A 55 -42.68 -6.39 -3.38
CA GLN A 55 -42.08 -7.21 -4.45
C GLN A 55 -41.41 -8.50 -3.95
N ILE A 56 -41.78 -9.01 -2.77
CA ILE A 56 -41.25 -10.30 -2.23
C ILE A 56 -42.06 -11.50 -2.78
N ALA A 57 -43.22 -11.27 -3.40
CA ALA A 57 -44.14 -12.33 -3.81
C ALA A 57 -43.78 -13.06 -5.13
N ASP A 58 -42.81 -12.54 -5.91
CA ASP A 58 -42.44 -13.09 -7.23
C ASP A 58 -41.04 -13.76 -7.25
N GLU A 59 -40.43 -14.03 -6.10
CA GLU A 59 -39.15 -14.72 -6.03
C GLU A 59 -39.33 -16.24 -6.24
N ALA A 60 -38.69 -16.78 -7.28
CA ALA A 60 -38.79 -18.19 -7.66
C ALA A 60 -38.41 -19.13 -6.49
N PRO A 61 -39.13 -20.24 -6.28
CA PRO A 61 -38.91 -21.13 -5.14
C PRO A 61 -37.50 -21.72 -5.19
N THR A 62 -36.61 -21.23 -4.32
CA THR A 62 -35.29 -21.81 -4.12
C THR A 62 -35.47 -23.18 -3.47
N ARG A 63 -35.15 -24.23 -4.23
CA ARG A 63 -35.11 -25.61 -3.74
C ARG A 63 -34.19 -25.66 -2.51
N ARG A 64 -34.73 -25.99 -1.34
CA ARG A 64 -33.94 -26.34 -0.15
C ARG A 64 -33.06 -27.54 -0.48
N ILE A 65 -31.75 -27.41 -0.24
CA ILE A 65 -30.72 -28.44 -0.50
C ILE A 65 -30.75 -29.55 0.57
N ASP A 66 -31.92 -29.86 1.14
CA ASP A 66 -32.07 -30.92 2.14
C ASP A 66 -32.41 -32.28 1.53
N ASP A 67 -32.47 -32.39 0.20
CA ASP A 67 -32.68 -33.67 -0.49
C ASP A 67 -31.35 -34.38 -0.78
N LYS A 68 -31.00 -35.28 0.15
CA LYS A 68 -30.20 -36.50 -0.06
C LYS A 68 -28.98 -36.36 -0.96
N VAL A 69 -27.95 -35.66 -0.47
CA VAL A 69 -26.57 -35.96 -0.92
C VAL A 69 -26.08 -37.16 -0.13
N THR A 70 -26.08 -38.31 -0.80
CA THR A 70 -25.33 -39.50 -0.42
C THR A 70 -23.90 -39.13 -0.02
N SER A 71 -23.55 -39.51 1.21
CA SER A 71 -22.22 -39.51 1.82
C SER A 71 -21.07 -39.58 0.81
N TYR A 72 -20.25 -38.53 0.77
CA TYR A 72 -18.86 -38.65 0.32
C TYR A 72 -18.06 -39.40 1.40
N PRO A 73 -17.17 -40.35 1.05
CA PRO A 73 -16.33 -41.01 2.03
C PRO A 73 -15.24 -40.03 2.49
N SER A 74 -15.41 -39.47 3.69
CA SER A 74 -14.43 -38.58 4.29
C SER A 74 -13.22 -39.39 4.77
N ILE A 75 -12.05 -39.12 4.18
CA ILE A 75 -10.74 -39.61 4.68
C ILE A 75 -10.22 -38.65 5.78
N PHE A 76 -11.13 -38.15 6.61
CA PHE A 76 -10.78 -37.30 7.74
C PHE A 76 -11.00 -38.09 9.02
N VAL A 77 -9.90 -38.65 9.53
CA VAL A 77 -9.81 -39.16 10.89
C VAL A 77 -10.01 -37.96 11.82
N PRO A 78 -11.07 -37.92 12.66
CA PRO A 78 -11.24 -36.85 13.64
C PRO A 78 -10.08 -36.91 14.64
N PRO A 79 -9.43 -35.77 14.98
CA PRO A 79 -8.47 -35.74 16.07
C PRO A 79 -9.18 -36.15 17.39
N ALA A 80 -8.44 -36.84 18.26
CA ALA A 80 -8.96 -37.38 19.51
C ALA A 80 -9.70 -36.30 20.35
N PRO A 81 -10.81 -36.65 21.02
CA PRO A 81 -11.60 -35.71 21.79
C PRO A 81 -10.74 -35.10 22.90
N ARG A 82 -10.72 -33.77 22.97
CA ARG A 82 -10.11 -33.05 24.08
C ARG A 82 -10.87 -33.40 25.35
N VAL A 83 -10.13 -33.81 26.38
CA VAL A 83 -10.66 -34.09 27.72
C VAL A 83 -11.45 -32.88 28.20
N SER A 84 -12.72 -33.09 28.54
CA SER A 84 -13.63 -32.06 29.02
C SER A 84 -13.07 -31.42 30.29
N THR A 85 -12.72 -30.14 30.23
CA THR A 85 -12.66 -29.30 31.42
C THR A 85 -14.06 -29.26 32.01
N THR A 86 -14.20 -29.80 33.22
CA THR A 86 -15.41 -29.79 34.04
C THR A 86 -16.06 -28.42 34.00
N TYR A 87 -17.29 -28.37 33.48
CA TYR A 87 -18.11 -27.17 33.49
C TYR A 87 -18.55 -26.92 34.94
N GLU A 88 -18.05 -25.86 35.56
CA GLU A 88 -18.56 -25.41 36.85
C GLU A 88 -19.98 -24.85 36.61
N PRO A 89 -21.02 -25.38 37.28
CA PRO A 89 -22.38 -24.91 37.05
C PRO A 89 -22.52 -23.46 37.53
N THR A 90 -22.96 -22.59 36.62
CA THR A 90 -23.25 -21.18 36.91
C THR A 90 -24.27 -21.09 38.05
N ARG A 91 -23.83 -20.52 39.17
CA ARG A 91 -24.66 -20.28 40.37
C ARG A 91 -25.81 -19.35 39.99
N MET A 92 -27.04 -19.88 39.91
CA MET A 92 -28.23 -19.07 39.64
C MET A 92 -28.42 -18.09 40.80
N GLN A 93 -28.22 -16.79 40.54
CA GLN A 93 -28.66 -15.75 41.45
C GLN A 93 -30.18 -15.61 41.34
N SER A 94 -30.83 -15.71 42.50
CA SER A 94 -32.24 -15.47 42.72
C SER A 94 -32.67 -14.13 42.10
N ALA A 95 -33.75 -14.19 41.32
CA ALA A 95 -34.35 -13.03 40.67
C ALA A 95 -34.98 -12.11 41.73
N ASP A 96 -34.22 -11.14 42.21
CA ASP A 96 -34.77 -9.98 42.90
C ASP A 96 -35.31 -8.98 41.88
N ILE A 97 -36.55 -8.59 42.14
CA ILE A 97 -37.41 -7.73 41.33
C ILE A 97 -36.85 -6.30 41.38
N TYR A 98 -36.59 -5.74 40.19
CA TYR A 98 -36.20 -4.33 39.95
C TYR A 98 -34.90 -3.86 40.63
N GLN A 99 -33.77 -4.18 39.99
CA GLN A 99 -32.52 -3.45 40.18
C GLN A 99 -32.38 -2.39 39.07
N PRO A 100 -32.22 -1.09 39.38
CA PRO A 100 -31.91 -0.10 38.37
C PRO A 100 -30.60 -0.49 37.65
N PRO A 101 -30.47 -0.22 36.35
CA PRO A 101 -29.32 -0.64 35.57
C PRO A 101 -28.04 -0.14 36.24
N PRO A 102 -26.99 -0.97 36.35
CA PRO A 102 -25.71 -0.55 36.90
C PRO A 102 -25.25 0.68 36.13
N VAL A 103 -25.12 1.81 36.83
CA VAL A 103 -24.43 2.97 36.28
C VAL A 103 -23.02 2.48 36.00
N ALA A 104 -22.66 2.37 34.73
CA ALA A 104 -21.30 2.01 34.34
C ALA A 104 -20.35 2.93 35.10
N PRO A 105 -19.27 2.39 35.71
CA PRO A 105 -18.26 3.26 36.31
C PRO A 105 -17.87 4.27 35.24
N LEU A 106 -17.72 5.54 35.66
CA LEU A 106 -17.24 6.62 34.80
C LEU A 106 -15.92 6.15 34.21
N ASN A 107 -15.99 5.50 33.04
CA ASN A 107 -14.85 4.99 32.32
C ASN A 107 -14.11 6.25 31.95
N VAL A 108 -13.09 6.54 32.76
CA VAL A 108 -12.02 7.45 32.43
C VAL A 108 -11.66 7.08 31.00
N TYR A 109 -12.02 7.97 30.09
CA TYR A 109 -11.68 7.86 28.69
C TYR A 109 -10.16 7.90 28.69
N GLN A 110 -9.52 6.73 28.80
CA GLN A 110 -8.08 6.63 28.65
C GLN A 110 -7.89 6.85 27.16
N PRO A 111 -7.38 8.03 26.74
CA PRO A 111 -7.12 8.24 25.34
C PRO A 111 -6.21 7.09 24.88
N PRO A 112 -6.44 6.54 23.67
CA PRO A 112 -5.58 5.51 23.13
C PRO A 112 -4.13 5.96 23.33
N PRO A 113 -3.22 5.05 23.78
CA PRO A 113 -1.86 5.42 24.09
C PRO A 113 -1.32 6.25 22.93
N LEU A 114 -1.00 7.52 23.22
CA LEU A 114 -0.47 8.44 22.23
C LEU A 114 0.67 7.70 21.52
N PRO A 115 0.69 7.64 20.18
CA PRO A 115 1.77 6.98 19.47
C PRO A 115 3.07 7.59 19.99
N LEU A 116 3.95 6.73 20.51
CA LEU A 116 5.31 7.05 20.97
C LEU A 116 5.85 8.16 20.08
N THR A 117 6.06 9.35 20.66
CA THR A 117 6.49 10.57 20.00
C THR A 117 7.50 10.24 18.90
N TYR A 118 7.02 10.14 17.65
CA TYR A 118 7.86 9.77 16.52
C TYR A 118 8.77 10.98 16.28
N LYS A 119 10.01 10.92 16.76
CA LYS A 119 11.04 11.89 16.39
C LYS A 119 11.64 11.43 15.06
N PRO A 120 11.22 12.02 13.92
CA PRO A 120 11.77 11.65 12.62
C PRO A 120 13.30 11.72 12.63
N GLY A 121 13.94 10.61 12.29
CA GLY A 121 15.39 10.51 12.16
C GLY A 121 16.21 10.17 13.41
N SER A 122 15.59 9.98 14.58
CA SER A 122 16.30 9.46 15.78
C SER A 122 16.11 7.95 15.97
N ASN A 123 15.19 7.34 15.24
CA ASN A 123 14.89 5.92 15.37
C ASN A 123 15.95 5.10 14.65
N LYS A 124 16.33 3.96 15.26
CA LYS A 124 17.21 2.99 14.62
C LYS A 124 16.41 2.17 13.62
N VAL A 125 16.95 1.96 12.43
CA VAL A 125 16.33 1.12 11.41
C VAL A 125 16.46 -0.34 11.81
N ALA A 126 15.34 -1.07 11.79
CA ALA A 126 15.35 -2.52 12.00
C ALA A 126 16.28 -3.21 10.98
N GLY A 127 17.14 -4.12 11.43
CA GLY A 127 18.08 -4.85 10.56
C GLY A 127 19.48 -4.23 10.43
N LEU A 128 19.63 -2.90 10.45
CA LEU A 128 20.96 -2.24 10.42
C LEU A 128 21.41 -1.77 11.81
N GLY A 129 20.49 -1.43 12.71
CA GLY A 129 20.85 -0.86 14.02
C GLY A 129 21.43 0.57 13.95
N ILE A 130 21.48 1.15 12.74
CA ILE A 130 21.95 2.50 12.45
C ILE A 130 20.75 3.48 12.52
N PRO A 131 20.95 4.72 12.98
CA PRO A 131 19.94 5.78 12.85
C PRO A 131 19.42 5.96 11.42
N GLU A 132 18.11 6.15 11.30
CA GLU A 132 17.38 6.34 10.03
C GLU A 132 18.02 7.40 9.12
N ARG A 133 18.52 8.51 9.68
CA ARG A 133 19.16 9.58 8.89
C ARG A 133 20.34 9.06 8.07
N TRP A 134 21.19 8.24 8.68
CA TRP A 134 22.39 7.71 8.03
C TRP A 134 22.04 6.63 7.02
N ALA A 135 21.09 5.77 7.34
CA ALA A 135 20.55 4.77 6.42
C ALA A 135 20.06 5.43 5.12
N LEU A 136 19.28 6.51 5.22
CA LEU A 136 18.77 7.25 4.06
C LEU A 136 19.86 7.89 3.18
N ILE A 137 21.05 8.16 3.72
CA ILE A 137 22.14 8.86 3.01
C ILE A 137 23.07 7.91 2.29
N LEU A 138 23.33 6.77 2.91
CA LEU A 138 24.27 5.73 2.46
C LEU A 138 24.12 5.39 0.95
N PRO A 139 22.90 5.21 0.40
CA PRO A 139 22.68 4.95 -1.02
C PRO A 139 23.06 6.09 -1.98
N TYR A 140 23.29 7.30 -1.47
CA TYR A 140 23.61 8.49 -2.27
C TYR A 140 25.09 8.89 -2.19
N LEU A 141 25.91 8.11 -1.47
CA LEU A 141 27.36 8.32 -1.47
C LEU A 141 27.90 8.25 -2.91
N PRO A 142 28.88 9.07 -3.27
CA PRO A 142 29.46 8.96 -4.61
C PRO A 142 30.20 7.63 -4.76
N PHE A 143 30.29 7.16 -6.00
CA PHE A 143 31.06 5.98 -6.40
C PHE A 143 30.53 4.65 -5.84
N TRP A 144 31.41 3.65 -5.79
CA TRP A 144 31.13 2.27 -5.37
C TRP A 144 30.52 2.15 -3.97
N LEU A 145 30.75 3.13 -3.10
CA LEU A 145 30.20 3.13 -1.74
C LEU A 145 28.68 3.13 -1.75
N ALA A 146 28.03 3.91 -2.63
CA ALA A 146 26.57 3.88 -2.74
C ALA A 146 26.04 2.55 -3.25
N ILE A 147 26.71 1.91 -4.20
CA ILE A 147 26.26 0.64 -4.76
C ILE A 147 26.27 -0.43 -3.67
N VAL A 148 27.40 -0.55 -2.95
CA VAL A 148 27.53 -1.52 -1.85
C VAL A 148 26.52 -1.22 -0.75
N ALA A 149 26.37 0.06 -0.38
CA ALA A 149 25.45 0.45 0.67
C ALA A 149 23.99 0.21 0.28
N ALA A 150 23.56 0.56 -0.93
CA ALA A 150 22.21 0.35 -1.40
C ALA A 150 21.86 -1.14 -1.51
N VAL A 151 22.79 -1.98 -1.96
CA VAL A 151 22.62 -3.44 -2.01
C VAL A 151 22.53 -4.01 -0.60
N ALA A 152 23.45 -3.64 0.29
CA ALA A 152 23.43 -4.09 1.68
C ALA A 152 22.12 -3.69 2.36
N GLU A 153 21.67 -2.45 2.17
CA GLU A 153 20.45 -1.93 2.74
C GLU A 153 19.19 -2.63 2.19
N LEU A 154 19.09 -2.88 0.88
CA LEU A 154 17.98 -3.64 0.31
C LEU A 154 17.89 -5.09 0.83
N LEU A 155 19.03 -5.70 1.16
CA LEU A 155 19.10 -7.06 1.69
C LEU A 155 18.81 -7.14 3.20
N LEU A 156 19.28 -6.16 3.97
CA LEU A 156 19.20 -6.13 5.44
C LEU A 156 17.94 -5.44 5.97
N VAL A 157 17.36 -4.47 5.24
CA VAL A 157 16.21 -3.70 5.71
C VAL A 157 14.90 -4.47 5.50
N PRO A 158 14.13 -4.75 6.57
CA PRO A 158 12.85 -5.45 6.48
C PRO A 158 11.81 -4.60 5.76
N ARG A 159 10.78 -5.25 5.19
CA ARG A 159 9.69 -4.57 4.46
C ARG A 159 8.87 -3.59 5.29
N THR A 160 8.96 -3.68 6.62
CA THR A 160 8.30 -2.75 7.54
C THR A 160 8.85 -1.32 7.42
N GLU A 161 10.09 -1.15 6.96
CA GLU A 161 10.78 0.14 6.82
C GLU A 161 10.74 0.63 5.37
N SER A 162 9.52 0.93 4.89
CA SER A 162 9.27 1.31 3.49
C SER A 162 10.04 2.55 3.03
N LYS A 163 10.24 3.53 3.91
CA LYS A 163 10.96 4.77 3.61
C LYS A 163 12.44 4.52 3.34
N VAL A 164 13.08 3.70 4.16
CA VAL A 164 14.51 3.39 4.02
C VAL A 164 14.74 2.59 2.74
N ARG A 165 13.90 1.58 2.49
CA ARG A 165 13.93 0.80 1.23
C ARG A 165 13.67 1.64 -0.01
N PHE A 166 12.75 2.61 0.07
CA PHE A 166 12.48 3.53 -1.02
C PHE A 166 13.76 4.28 -1.46
N HIS A 167 14.49 4.83 -0.49
CA HIS A 167 15.72 5.57 -0.76
C HIS A 167 16.87 4.66 -1.21
N ALA A 168 16.98 3.46 -0.64
CA ALA A 168 17.94 2.45 -1.08
C ALA A 168 17.71 2.03 -2.54
N ALA A 169 16.47 1.70 -2.91
CA ALA A 169 16.11 1.33 -4.27
C ALA A 169 16.32 2.50 -5.26
N GLN A 170 15.95 3.73 -4.86
CA GLN A 170 16.15 4.91 -5.71
C GLN A 170 17.64 5.22 -5.89
N GLY A 171 18.44 5.13 -4.84
CA GLY A 171 19.90 5.30 -4.91
C GLY A 171 20.53 4.27 -5.83
N MET A 172 20.11 3.01 -5.74
CA MET A 172 20.60 1.95 -6.61
C MET A 172 20.23 2.17 -8.09
N ALA A 173 18.97 2.54 -8.36
CA ALA A 173 18.51 2.89 -9.70
C ALA A 173 19.33 4.06 -10.28
N LEU A 174 19.57 5.10 -9.47
CA LEU A 174 20.36 6.25 -9.86
C LEU A 174 21.79 5.85 -10.22
N GLN A 175 22.45 5.01 -9.41
CA GLN A 175 23.80 4.54 -9.69
C GLN A 175 23.89 3.72 -10.97
N ILE A 176 22.89 2.88 -11.27
CA ILE A 176 22.83 2.12 -12.52
C ILE A 176 22.78 3.08 -13.72
N VAL A 177 21.92 4.09 -13.68
CA VAL A 177 21.79 5.09 -14.75
C VAL A 177 23.08 5.88 -14.94
N ILE A 178 23.68 6.36 -13.84
CA ILE A 178 24.96 7.09 -13.88
C ILE A 178 26.06 6.24 -14.50
N THR A 179 26.15 4.97 -14.10
CA THR A 179 27.17 4.04 -14.59
C THR A 179 26.97 3.77 -16.08
N ALA A 180 25.73 3.55 -16.52
CA ALA A 180 25.40 3.34 -17.93
C ALA A 180 25.78 4.54 -18.82
N ILE A 181 25.42 5.76 -18.40
CA ILE A 181 25.77 6.98 -19.14
C ILE A 181 27.29 7.19 -19.16
N THR A 182 27.96 6.98 -18.02
CA THR A 182 29.43 7.08 -17.94
C THR A 182 30.11 6.09 -18.88
N MET A 183 29.66 4.84 -18.91
CA MET A 183 30.18 3.82 -19.82
C MET A 183 29.99 4.22 -21.28
N LEU A 184 28.80 4.71 -21.65
CA LEU A 184 28.50 5.17 -23.00
C LEU A 184 29.41 6.35 -23.41
N LEU A 185 29.57 7.35 -22.55
CA LEU A 185 30.43 8.51 -22.81
C LEU A 185 31.92 8.13 -22.87
N THR A 186 32.35 7.16 -22.06
CA THR A 186 33.73 6.65 -22.09
C THR A 186 34.00 5.92 -23.40
N PHE A 187 33.09 5.07 -23.85
CA PHE A 187 33.20 4.37 -25.14
C PHE A 187 33.18 5.35 -26.32
N ALA A 188 32.27 6.31 -26.31
CA ALA A 188 32.23 7.37 -27.32
C ALA A 188 33.49 8.24 -27.31
N GLY A 189 34.04 8.53 -26.13
CA GLY A 189 35.31 9.26 -25.97
C GLY A 189 36.50 8.48 -26.53
N PHE A 190 36.53 7.17 -26.32
CA PHE A 190 37.55 6.28 -26.91
C PHE A 190 37.46 6.27 -28.44
N ALA A 191 36.25 6.18 -29.01
CA ALA A 191 36.04 6.16 -30.45
C ALA A 191 36.33 7.52 -31.13
N SER A 192 36.06 8.64 -30.44
CA SER A 192 36.20 9.99 -30.99
C SER A 192 37.55 10.66 -30.71
N GLY A 193 38.41 10.05 -29.88
CA GLY A 193 39.69 10.62 -29.46
C GLY A 193 39.58 11.86 -28.56
N ARG A 194 38.36 12.26 -28.16
CA ARG A 194 38.09 13.40 -27.28
C ARG A 194 37.66 12.90 -25.90
N TRP A 195 38.57 13.01 -24.93
CA TRP A 195 38.41 12.39 -23.61
C TRP A 195 37.63 13.24 -22.58
N THR A 196 37.13 14.42 -22.98
CA THR A 196 36.61 15.43 -22.03
C THR A 196 35.16 15.20 -21.56
N GLY A 197 34.34 14.48 -22.32
CA GLY A 197 32.90 14.32 -22.01
C GLY A 197 32.62 13.52 -20.73
N SER A 198 33.33 12.42 -20.50
CA SER A 198 33.14 11.56 -19.31
C SER A 198 33.51 12.30 -18.02
N GLY A 199 34.63 13.04 -18.03
CA GLY A 199 35.09 13.78 -16.85
C GLY A 199 34.10 14.88 -16.41
N LEU A 200 33.57 15.63 -17.38
CA LEU A 200 32.58 16.68 -17.09
C LEU A 200 31.27 16.08 -16.56
N PHE A 201 30.82 14.97 -17.14
CA PHE A 201 29.63 14.25 -16.68
C PHE A 201 29.80 13.71 -15.26
N GLN A 202 30.96 13.11 -14.95
CA GLN A 202 31.29 12.62 -13.62
C GLN A 202 31.28 13.73 -12.56
N LEU A 203 31.84 14.90 -12.91
CA LEU A 203 31.82 16.07 -12.03
C LEU A 203 30.39 16.58 -11.80
N ALA A 204 29.60 16.76 -12.85
CA ALA A 204 28.21 17.20 -12.75
C ALA A 204 27.36 16.23 -11.92
N THR A 205 27.56 14.92 -12.12
CA THR A 205 26.86 13.87 -11.38
C THR A 205 27.27 13.84 -9.91
N SER A 206 28.56 14.04 -9.62
CA SER A 206 29.05 14.12 -8.24
C SER A 206 28.40 15.29 -7.49
N ILE A 207 28.31 16.47 -8.14
CA ILE A 207 27.62 17.63 -7.56
C ILE A 207 26.13 17.33 -7.34
N PHE A 208 25.47 16.72 -8.32
CA PHE A 208 24.06 16.34 -8.20
C PHE A 208 23.81 15.38 -7.02
N LEU A 209 24.67 14.37 -6.84
CA LEU A 209 24.61 13.43 -5.72
C LEU A 209 24.81 14.14 -4.37
N ILE A 210 25.80 15.04 -4.28
CA ILE A 210 26.05 15.83 -3.07
C ILE A 210 24.83 16.69 -2.71
N ILE A 211 24.20 17.35 -3.70
CA ILE A 211 22.98 18.13 -3.46
C ILE A 211 21.82 17.24 -3.00
N GLY A 212 21.64 16.08 -3.65
CA GLY A 212 20.64 15.08 -3.25
C GLY A 212 20.85 14.61 -1.82
N MET A 213 22.09 14.30 -1.46
CA MET A 213 22.49 13.89 -0.11
C MET A 213 22.16 14.97 0.94
N ILE A 214 22.52 16.23 0.69
CA ILE A 214 22.22 17.35 1.59
C ILE A 214 20.69 17.53 1.73
N ARG A 215 19.94 17.35 0.64
CA ARG A 215 18.47 17.47 0.66
C ARG A 215 17.83 16.37 1.50
N VAL A 216 18.29 15.12 1.34
CA VAL A 216 17.85 13.96 2.14
C VAL A 216 18.26 14.12 3.61
N TRP A 217 19.47 14.60 3.89
CA TRP A 217 19.94 14.89 5.25
C TRP A 217 19.01 15.87 5.97
N LYS A 218 18.53 16.90 5.26
CA LYS A 218 17.57 17.89 5.78
C LYS A 218 16.14 17.33 5.93
N GLY A 219 15.92 16.05 5.64
CA GLY A 219 14.62 15.38 5.74
C GLY A 219 13.65 15.76 4.61
N LYS A 220 14.11 16.46 3.57
CA LYS A 220 13.27 16.79 2.42
C LYS A 220 13.21 15.58 1.48
N PRO A 221 12.02 15.22 0.95
CA PRO A 221 11.94 14.15 -0.02
C PRO A 221 12.78 14.50 -1.25
N PHE A 222 13.68 13.58 -1.60
CA PHE A 222 14.43 13.59 -2.84
C PHE A 222 13.83 12.52 -3.73
N HIS A 223 12.90 12.93 -4.57
CA HIS A 223 12.18 12.05 -5.47
C HIS A 223 12.52 12.41 -6.91
N VAL A 224 12.95 11.40 -7.67
CA VAL A 224 13.28 11.55 -9.08
C VAL A 224 12.23 10.75 -9.85
N ALA A 225 11.23 11.44 -10.40
CA ALA A 225 10.10 10.86 -11.11
C ALA A 225 10.48 9.80 -12.18
N PRO A 226 11.51 10.02 -13.05
CA PRO A 226 11.87 9.01 -14.06
C PRO A 226 12.49 7.73 -13.48
N LEU A 227 12.82 7.70 -12.18
CA LEU A 227 13.38 6.52 -11.52
C LEU A 227 12.32 5.65 -10.83
N ASP A 228 11.03 5.99 -10.90
CA ASP A 228 10.00 5.24 -10.17
C ASP A 228 9.84 3.80 -10.64
N GLU A 229 9.82 3.59 -11.94
CA GLU A 229 9.69 2.27 -12.55
C GLU A 229 10.91 1.38 -12.25
N PRO A 230 12.17 1.79 -12.51
CA PRO A 230 13.32 0.97 -12.16
C PRO A 230 13.46 0.78 -10.64
N ARG A 231 13.09 1.77 -9.82
CA ARG A 231 13.06 1.65 -8.35
C ARG A 231 12.10 0.56 -7.90
N LYS A 232 10.86 0.57 -8.39
CA LYS A 232 9.85 -0.44 -8.03
C LYS A 232 10.30 -1.83 -8.45
N TRP A 233 10.82 -1.95 -9.67
CA TRP A 233 11.37 -3.22 -10.17
C TRP A 233 12.48 -3.77 -9.26
N LEU A 234 13.40 -2.91 -8.81
CA LEU A 234 14.48 -3.30 -7.89
C LEU A 234 13.97 -3.73 -6.51
N ASP A 235 13.04 -2.97 -5.92
CA ASP A 235 12.46 -3.30 -4.61
C ASP A 235 11.66 -4.61 -4.63
N GLU A 236 10.98 -4.91 -5.75
CA GLU A 236 10.23 -6.15 -5.94
C GLU A 236 11.15 -7.37 -6.11
N LYS A 237 12.24 -7.21 -6.88
CA LYS A 237 13.18 -8.30 -7.15
C LYS A 237 14.05 -8.64 -5.95
N ILE A 238 14.46 -7.64 -5.16
CA ILE A 238 15.35 -7.84 -4.02
C ILE A 238 14.52 -8.04 -2.74
N LYS A 239 14.22 -9.31 -2.47
CA LYS A 239 13.55 -9.71 -1.22
C LYS A 239 14.54 -9.58 -0.06
N PRO A 240 14.13 -8.95 1.07
CA PRO A 240 14.99 -8.88 2.24
C PRO A 240 15.22 -10.28 2.81
N ARG A 241 16.38 -10.44 3.44
CA ARG A 241 16.68 -11.65 4.21
C ARG A 241 15.74 -11.69 5.43
N LYS A 242 15.15 -12.86 5.70
CA LYS A 242 14.29 -13.10 6.87
C LYS A 242 15.09 -12.93 8.16
#